data_AF-A0A9P6TLJ8-F1
#
_entry.id   AF-A0A9P6TLJ8-F1
#
_cell.length_a   1.000
_cell.length_b   1.000
_cell.length_c   1.000
_cell.angle_alpha   90.00
_cell.angle_beta   90.00
_cell.angle_gamma   90.00
#
_symmetry.space_group_name_H-M   'P 1'
#
loop_
_entity.id
_entity.type
_entity.pdbx_description
1 polymer ?
#
loop_
_entity_poly.entity_id
_entity_poly.type
_entity_poly.pdbx_seq_one_letter_code
_entity_poly.pdbx_strand_id
1 'polypeptide(L)'
;MQKEEMITLKQQHLRQSSVRNIAADEADVFPAHVIGLCATQMWRFGYLPESEKLMNTVMDAVQKYCLSFSGEDTTVPCAFWLSNSHELLSLLCSTERELEREMQYNVMHGRRAVGWHDFEKLASNIKYELQCLEDNIYHHWLTELKKKLEKIVVPAVIEHQSLPRFNADQKNGMFGKYFSRSAPDFTMDDLLNFLNKIHRTMKCYYVEPSVLEQVFTELMRLI
;
A
#
# COMPACT_ATOMS: atom_id res chain seq x y z
N MET A 1 5.65 -19.59 -10.15
CA MET A 1 6.41 -20.44 -9.19
C MET A 1 6.79 -19.70 -7.90
N GLN A 2 7.85 -18.86 -7.81
CA GLN A 2 8.21 -18.22 -6.52
C GLN A 2 7.20 -17.17 -5.99
N LYS A 3 6.53 -16.40 -6.86
CA LYS A 3 5.45 -15.48 -6.44
C LYS A 3 4.18 -16.22 -5.97
N GLU A 4 3.86 -17.36 -6.57
CA GLU A 4 2.67 -18.16 -6.23
C GLU A 4 2.85 -18.93 -4.91
N GLU A 5 4.06 -19.44 -4.64
CA GLU A 5 4.40 -20.00 -3.33
C GLU A 5 4.33 -18.96 -2.22
N MET A 6 4.78 -17.73 -2.48
CA MET A 6 4.70 -16.62 -1.52
C MET A 6 3.25 -16.22 -1.23
N ILE A 7 2.39 -16.20 -2.25
CA ILE A 7 0.94 -15.99 -2.10
C ILE A 7 0.30 -17.13 -1.29
N THR A 8 0.72 -18.38 -1.52
CA THR A 8 0.18 -19.55 -0.82
C THR A 8 0.61 -19.58 0.65
N LEU A 9 1.87 -19.25 0.93
CA LEU A 9 2.41 -19.15 2.30
C LEU A 9 1.78 -17.97 3.07
N LYS A 10 1.55 -16.83 2.42
CA LYS A 10 0.82 -15.70 3.02
C LYS A 10 -0.64 -16.05 3.31
N GLN A 11 -1.31 -16.77 2.42
CA GLN A 11 -2.67 -17.27 2.65
C GLN A 11 -2.75 -18.27 3.79
N GLN A 12 -1.74 -19.12 3.97
CA GLN A 12 -1.71 -20.09 5.05
C GLN A 12 -1.43 -19.43 6.41
N HIS A 13 -0.58 -18.39 6.42
CA HIS A 13 -0.34 -17.57 7.61
C HIS A 13 -1.58 -16.77 8.02
N LEU A 14 -2.27 -16.12 7.06
CA LEU A 14 -3.52 -15.39 7.28
C LEU A 14 -4.67 -16.28 7.76
N ARG A 15 -4.74 -17.55 7.30
CA ARG A 15 -5.75 -18.52 7.77
C ARG A 15 -5.52 -19.01 9.19
N GLN A 16 -4.27 -19.14 9.63
CA GLN A 16 -3.97 -19.57 11.00
C GLN A 16 -4.22 -18.46 12.02
N SER A 17 -4.06 -17.20 11.63
CA SER A 17 -4.45 -16.04 12.43
C SER A 17 -5.96 -15.79 12.43
N SER A 18 -6.67 -16.05 11.32
CA SER A 18 -8.13 -15.85 11.26
C SER A 18 -8.96 -16.88 12.04
N VAL A 19 -8.45 -18.10 12.23
CA VAL A 19 -9.17 -19.15 12.99
C VAL A 19 -8.98 -19.04 14.51
N ARG A 20 -8.00 -18.26 15.01
CA ARG A 20 -7.70 -18.16 16.45
C ARG A 20 -8.17 -16.88 17.14
N ASN A 21 -8.66 -15.87 16.44
CA ASN A 21 -9.13 -14.62 17.03
C ASN A 21 -10.54 -14.23 16.52
N ILE A 22 -11.53 -15.08 16.83
CA ILE A 22 -12.95 -14.76 16.61
C ILE A 22 -13.54 -13.96 17.78
N ALA A 23 -12.75 -13.54 18.77
CA ALA A 23 -13.23 -12.68 19.86
C ALA A 23 -12.17 -11.65 20.26
N ALA A 24 -12.55 -10.37 20.13
CA ALA A 24 -11.84 -9.14 20.56
C ALA A 24 -11.06 -8.36 19.47
N ASP A 25 -11.76 -7.87 18.45
CA ASP A 25 -11.73 -6.45 18.03
C ASP A 25 -12.82 -6.25 16.96
N GLU A 26 -14.01 -5.87 17.40
CA GLU A 26 -15.15 -5.65 16.53
C GLU A 26 -14.94 -4.40 15.64
N ALA A 27 -15.12 -4.58 14.32
CA ALA A 27 -15.50 -3.55 13.36
C ALA A 27 -14.45 -2.60 12.73
N ASP A 28 -13.22 -3.05 12.46
CA ASP A 28 -12.48 -2.49 11.31
C ASP A 28 -12.94 -3.17 10.00
N VAL A 29 -14.15 -2.81 9.57
CA VAL A 29 -14.66 -3.20 8.25
C VAL A 29 -13.86 -2.44 7.19
N PHE A 30 -12.71 -2.99 6.80
CA PHE A 30 -11.96 -2.49 5.65
C PHE A 30 -12.91 -2.42 4.45
N PRO A 31 -12.98 -1.28 3.73
CA PRO A 31 -13.75 -1.15 2.48
C PRO A 31 -13.57 -2.35 1.54
N ALA A 32 -12.38 -2.93 1.50
CA ALA A 32 -12.06 -4.16 0.78
C ALA A 32 -13.03 -5.32 1.05
N HIS A 33 -13.44 -5.55 2.30
CA HIS A 33 -14.33 -6.66 2.66
C HIS A 33 -15.76 -6.44 2.17
N VAL A 34 -16.26 -5.21 2.21
CA VAL A 34 -17.59 -4.86 1.71
C VAL A 34 -17.63 -4.99 0.18
N ILE A 35 -16.60 -4.45 -0.49
CA ILE A 35 -16.47 -4.54 -1.94
C ILE A 35 -16.31 -6.00 -2.37
N GLY A 36 -15.45 -6.74 -1.67
CA GLY A 36 -15.21 -8.17 -1.90
C GLY A 36 -16.49 -8.98 -1.74
N LEU A 37 -17.27 -8.75 -0.69
CA LEU A 37 -18.56 -9.41 -0.50
C LEU A 37 -19.52 -9.14 -1.67
N CYS A 38 -19.64 -7.88 -2.10
CA CYS A 38 -20.48 -7.52 -3.25
C CYS A 38 -20.04 -8.26 -4.52
N ALA A 39 -18.74 -8.26 -4.83
CA ALA A 39 -18.17 -8.98 -5.97
C ALA A 39 -18.44 -10.48 -5.89
N THR A 40 -18.20 -11.10 -4.72
CA THR A 40 -18.47 -12.52 -4.48
C THR A 40 -19.93 -12.88 -4.73
N GLN A 41 -20.88 -12.07 -4.24
CA GLN A 41 -22.31 -12.31 -4.49
C GLN A 41 -22.65 -12.16 -5.97
N MET A 42 -22.17 -11.10 -6.63
CA MET A 42 -22.38 -10.91 -8.07
C MET A 42 -21.86 -12.09 -8.89
N TRP A 43 -20.67 -12.61 -8.56
CA TRP A 43 -20.10 -13.79 -9.22
C TRP A 43 -20.92 -15.05 -8.98
N ARG A 44 -21.36 -15.31 -7.73
CA ARG A 44 -22.22 -16.46 -7.40
C ARG A 44 -23.56 -16.44 -8.13
N PHE A 45 -24.12 -15.25 -8.38
CA PHE A 45 -25.39 -15.09 -9.12
C PHE A 45 -25.21 -14.93 -10.63
N GLY A 46 -23.98 -14.89 -11.15
CA GLY A 46 -23.69 -14.77 -12.58
C GLY A 46 -23.79 -13.35 -13.15
N TYR A 47 -23.83 -12.32 -12.30
CA TYR A 47 -23.81 -10.89 -12.69
C TYR A 47 -22.40 -10.43 -13.07
N LEU A 48 -21.82 -11.06 -14.09
CA LEU A 48 -20.44 -10.83 -14.52
C LEU A 48 -20.22 -9.38 -15.02
N PRO A 49 -21.03 -8.82 -15.95
CA PRO A 49 -20.84 -7.45 -16.43
C PRO A 49 -21.02 -6.38 -15.34
N GLU A 50 -21.97 -6.60 -14.42
CA GLU A 50 -22.21 -5.68 -13.31
C GLU A 50 -21.03 -5.70 -12.32
N SER A 51 -20.46 -6.87 -12.07
CA SER A 51 -19.26 -6.99 -11.22
C SER A 51 -18.04 -6.30 -11.84
N GLU A 52 -17.85 -6.41 -13.16
CA GLU A 52 -16.80 -5.70 -13.89
C GLU A 52 -16.94 -4.19 -13.72
N LYS A 53 -18.16 -3.68 -13.97
CA LYS A 53 -18.46 -2.26 -13.85
C LYS A 53 -18.24 -1.75 -12.42
N LEU A 54 -18.67 -2.51 -11.41
CA LEU A 54 -18.45 -2.19 -10.01
C LEU A 54 -16.95 -2.07 -9.71
N MET A 55 -16.16 -3.08 -10.08
CA MET A 55 -14.73 -3.12 -9.82
C MET A 55 -14.00 -1.98 -10.52
N ASN A 56 -14.30 -1.71 -11.80
CA ASN A 56 -13.70 -0.59 -12.52
C ASN A 56 -14.03 0.75 -11.86
N THR A 57 -15.28 0.95 -11.41
CA THR A 57 -15.69 2.18 -10.73
C THR A 57 -14.95 2.35 -9.40
N VAL A 58 -14.80 1.28 -8.63
CA VAL A 58 -14.04 1.28 -7.37
C VAL A 58 -12.58 1.62 -7.63
N MET A 59 -11.92 0.92 -8.55
CA MET A 59 -10.50 1.13 -8.84
C MET A 59 -10.23 2.56 -9.33
N ASP A 60 -11.09 3.09 -10.21
CA ASP A 60 -11.01 4.48 -10.66
C ASP A 60 -11.16 5.49 -9.51
N ALA A 61 -12.13 5.26 -8.61
CA ALA A 61 -12.39 6.15 -7.49
C ALA A 61 -11.22 6.16 -6.51
N VAL A 62 -10.68 4.97 -6.19
CA VAL A 62 -9.50 4.82 -5.32
C VAL A 62 -8.29 5.50 -5.92
N GLN A 63 -8.01 5.27 -7.20
CA GLN A 63 -6.88 5.89 -7.89
C GLN A 63 -6.99 7.42 -7.84
N LYS A 64 -8.13 7.98 -8.26
CA LYS A 64 -8.35 9.43 -8.25
C LYS A 64 -8.21 10.02 -6.85
N TYR A 65 -8.72 9.31 -5.83
CA TYR A 65 -8.60 9.74 -4.45
C TYR A 65 -7.13 9.80 -4.00
N CYS A 66 -6.37 8.71 -4.16
CA CYS A 66 -4.96 8.68 -3.76
C CYS A 66 -4.10 9.71 -4.50
N LEU A 67 -4.30 9.84 -5.81
CA LEU A 67 -3.54 10.76 -6.66
C LEU A 67 -3.91 12.23 -6.44
N SER A 68 -4.98 12.54 -5.69
CA SER A 68 -5.34 13.91 -5.33
C SER A 68 -4.46 14.51 -4.21
N PHE A 69 -3.71 13.67 -3.50
CA PHE A 69 -2.80 14.10 -2.42
C PHE A 69 -1.37 14.30 -2.94
N SER A 70 -0.62 15.17 -2.27
CA SER A 70 0.79 15.47 -2.58
C SER A 70 1.64 15.63 -1.32
N GLY A 71 2.95 15.50 -1.45
CA GLY A 71 3.89 15.61 -0.34
C GLY A 71 3.59 14.63 0.80
N GLU A 72 3.63 15.12 2.04
CA GLU A 72 3.44 14.29 3.24
C GLU A 72 1.98 13.83 3.43
N ASP A 73 1.03 14.56 2.87
CA ASP A 73 -0.41 14.25 2.96
C ASP A 73 -0.78 12.97 2.19
N THR A 74 0.11 12.47 1.33
CA THR A 74 -0.04 11.18 0.65
C THR A 74 0.07 9.98 1.60
N THR A 75 0.77 10.13 2.73
CA THR A 75 1.18 9.01 3.60
C THR A 75 0.00 8.17 4.09
N VAL A 76 -1.02 8.82 4.63
CA VAL A 76 -2.20 8.14 5.17
C VAL A 76 -3.08 7.54 4.07
N PRO A 77 -3.57 8.30 3.06
CA PRO A 77 -4.47 7.75 2.06
C PRO A 77 -3.81 6.66 1.21
N CYS A 78 -2.53 6.78 0.87
CA CYS A 78 -1.84 5.77 0.06
C CYS A 78 -1.58 4.49 0.87
N ALA A 79 -1.15 4.59 2.13
CA ALA A 79 -0.98 3.41 2.99
C ALA A 79 -2.31 2.67 3.20
N PHE A 80 -3.39 3.42 3.50
CA PHE A 80 -4.72 2.86 3.69
C PHE A 80 -5.22 2.11 2.45
N TRP A 81 -5.15 2.74 1.28
CA TRP A 81 -5.67 2.14 0.06
C TRP A 81 -4.76 1.07 -0.54
N LEU A 82 -3.44 1.11 -0.32
CA LEU A 82 -2.56 -0.01 -0.66
C LEU A 82 -2.96 -1.28 0.09
N SER A 83 -3.15 -1.18 1.41
CA SER A 83 -3.59 -2.33 2.20
C SER A 83 -4.98 -2.84 1.78
N ASN A 84 -5.93 -1.93 1.52
CA ASN A 84 -7.27 -2.32 1.06
C ASN A 84 -7.25 -2.96 -0.33
N SER A 85 -6.48 -2.43 -1.28
CA SER A 85 -6.36 -3.02 -2.62
C SER A 85 -5.75 -4.42 -2.54
N HIS A 86 -4.71 -4.60 -1.71
CA HIS A 86 -4.07 -5.89 -1.50
C HIS A 86 -4.97 -6.92 -0.82
N GLU A 87 -5.75 -6.48 0.17
CA GLU A 87 -6.74 -7.33 0.82
C GLU A 87 -7.87 -7.71 -0.14
N LEU A 88 -8.37 -6.76 -0.93
CA LEU A 88 -9.39 -7.02 -1.95
C LEU A 88 -8.89 -8.03 -2.98
N LEU A 89 -7.65 -7.89 -3.46
CA LEU A 89 -7.03 -8.86 -4.37
C LEU A 89 -6.99 -10.26 -3.74
N SER A 90 -6.62 -10.34 -2.47
CA SER A 90 -6.57 -11.59 -1.70
C SER A 90 -7.95 -12.25 -1.56
N LEU A 91 -8.99 -11.46 -1.26
CA LEU A 91 -10.39 -11.89 -1.18
C LEU A 91 -10.90 -12.42 -2.52
N LEU A 92 -10.64 -11.71 -3.62
CA LEU A 92 -11.04 -12.13 -4.96
C LEU A 92 -10.35 -13.44 -5.37
N CYS A 93 -9.04 -13.57 -5.10
CA CYS A 93 -8.30 -14.81 -5.33
C CYS A 93 -8.87 -15.99 -4.51
N SER A 94 -9.29 -15.72 -3.27
CA SER A 94 -9.90 -16.75 -2.42
C SER A 94 -11.26 -17.18 -2.94
N THR A 95 -12.08 -16.21 -3.36
CA THR A 95 -13.41 -16.45 -3.92
C THR A 95 -13.33 -17.24 -5.21
N GLU A 96 -12.43 -16.87 -6.13
CA GLU A 96 -12.21 -17.59 -7.38
C GLU A 96 -11.89 -19.08 -7.14
N ARG A 97 -10.95 -19.39 -6.23
CA ARG A 97 -10.62 -20.78 -5.85
C ARG A 97 -11.76 -21.51 -5.15
N GLU A 98 -12.67 -20.80 -4.50
CA GLU A 98 -13.88 -21.41 -3.93
C GLU A 98 -14.86 -21.78 -5.04
N LEU A 99 -15.14 -20.84 -5.94
CA LEU A 99 -16.04 -21.05 -7.07
C LEU A 99 -15.51 -22.14 -8.02
N GLU A 100 -14.19 -22.23 -8.21
CA GLU A 100 -13.56 -23.30 -8.99
C GLU A 100 -13.84 -24.68 -8.39
N ARG A 101 -13.70 -24.81 -7.06
CA ARG A 101 -14.01 -26.07 -6.36
C ARG A 101 -15.51 -26.41 -6.44
N GLU A 102 -16.39 -25.41 -6.28
CA GLU A 102 -17.84 -25.59 -6.44
C GLU A 102 -18.18 -26.04 -7.87
N MET A 103 -17.54 -25.46 -8.89
CA MET A 103 -17.73 -25.79 -10.30
C MET A 103 -17.24 -27.21 -10.61
N GLN A 104 -16.04 -27.59 -10.17
CA GLN A 104 -15.51 -28.96 -10.32
C GLN A 104 -16.45 -30.01 -9.72
N TYR A 105 -16.99 -29.73 -8.52
CA TYR A 105 -18.00 -30.57 -7.90
C TYR A 105 -19.27 -30.67 -8.77
N ASN A 106 -19.80 -29.56 -9.26
CA ASN A 106 -20.99 -29.54 -10.10
C ASN A 106 -20.83 -30.33 -11.41
N VAL A 107 -19.67 -30.24 -12.06
CA VAL A 107 -19.34 -30.98 -13.29
C VAL A 107 -19.31 -32.49 -13.02
N MET A 108 -18.70 -32.92 -11.91
CA MET A 108 -18.70 -34.35 -11.51
C MET A 108 -20.11 -34.90 -11.28
N HIS A 109 -21.07 -34.04 -10.90
CA HIS A 109 -22.48 -34.41 -10.66
C HIS A 109 -23.40 -34.12 -11.85
N GLY A 110 -22.84 -33.94 -13.05
CA GLY A 110 -23.59 -33.84 -14.31
C GLY A 110 -24.26 -32.49 -14.58
N ARG A 111 -23.91 -31.43 -13.83
CA ARG A 111 -24.38 -30.06 -14.12
C ARG A 111 -23.45 -29.38 -15.13
N ARG A 112 -24.02 -28.66 -16.10
CA ARG A 112 -23.27 -27.98 -17.17
C ARG A 112 -22.64 -26.69 -16.64
N ALA A 113 -21.34 -26.51 -16.85
CA ALA A 113 -20.62 -25.30 -16.48
C ALA A 113 -20.68 -24.21 -17.57
N VAL A 114 -21.87 -23.67 -17.80
CA VAL A 114 -22.05 -22.57 -18.76
C VAL A 114 -21.53 -21.26 -18.15
N GLY A 115 -20.75 -20.48 -18.90
CA GLY A 115 -20.24 -19.17 -18.47
C GLY A 115 -18.94 -19.19 -17.65
N TRP A 116 -18.34 -20.35 -17.41
CA TRP A 116 -17.09 -20.46 -16.64
C TRP A 116 -15.89 -19.78 -17.32
N HIS A 117 -15.76 -19.94 -18.64
CA HIS A 117 -14.69 -19.31 -19.40
C HIS A 117 -14.77 -17.77 -19.34
N ASP A 118 -15.98 -17.22 -19.42
CA ASP A 118 -16.21 -15.78 -19.31
C ASP A 118 -15.88 -15.27 -17.90
N PHE A 119 -16.22 -16.07 -16.87
CA PHE A 119 -15.83 -15.81 -15.49
C PHE A 119 -14.31 -15.82 -15.28
N GLU A 120 -13.59 -16.85 -15.75
CA GLU A 120 -12.13 -16.94 -15.61
C GLU A 120 -11.43 -15.73 -16.26
N LYS A 121 -11.87 -15.36 -17.46
CA LYS A 121 -11.35 -14.19 -18.16
C LYS A 121 -11.62 -12.91 -17.38
N LEU A 122 -12.84 -12.73 -16.89
CA LEU A 122 -13.21 -11.56 -16.09
C LEU A 122 -12.39 -11.48 -14.79
N ALA A 123 -12.33 -12.57 -14.03
CA ALA A 123 -11.61 -12.63 -12.76
C ALA A 123 -10.11 -12.36 -12.97
N SER A 124 -9.51 -12.91 -14.04
CA SER A 124 -8.12 -12.62 -14.41
C SER A 124 -7.91 -11.14 -14.72
N ASN A 125 -8.80 -10.52 -15.51
CA ASN A 125 -8.71 -9.11 -15.85
C ASN A 125 -8.83 -8.22 -14.61
N ILE A 126 -9.85 -8.45 -13.76
CA ILE A 126 -10.06 -7.67 -12.54
C ILE A 126 -8.84 -7.76 -11.60
N LYS A 127 -8.27 -8.97 -11.41
CA LYS A 127 -7.07 -9.15 -10.58
C LYS A 127 -5.87 -8.39 -11.15
N TYR A 128 -5.69 -8.41 -12.47
CA TYR A 128 -4.61 -7.68 -13.15
C TYR A 128 -4.77 -6.17 -12.97
N GLU A 129 -5.95 -5.62 -13.24
CA GLU A 129 -6.22 -4.18 -13.07
C GLU A 129 -6.03 -3.74 -11.61
N LEU A 130 -6.39 -4.59 -10.65
CA LEU A 130 -6.20 -4.30 -9.23
C LEU A 130 -4.71 -4.31 -8.83
N GLN A 131 -3.89 -5.18 -9.43
CA GLN A 131 -2.43 -5.11 -9.29
C GLN A 131 -1.86 -3.83 -9.91
N CYS A 132 -2.35 -3.41 -11.07
CA CYS A 132 -1.97 -2.14 -11.67
C CYS A 132 -2.36 -0.95 -10.78
N LEU A 133 -3.50 -0.99 -10.10
CA LEU A 133 -3.89 0.02 -9.11
C LEU A 133 -2.90 0.06 -7.93
N GLU A 134 -2.51 -1.08 -7.38
CA GLU A 134 -1.49 -1.16 -6.32
C GLU A 134 -0.18 -0.52 -6.76
N ASP A 135 0.31 -0.88 -7.95
CA ASP A 135 1.53 -0.33 -8.53
C ASP A 135 1.45 1.19 -8.71
N ASN A 136 0.31 1.70 -9.20
CA ASN A 136 0.09 3.13 -9.42
C ASN A 136 0.07 3.91 -8.10
N ILE A 137 -0.63 3.42 -7.06
CA ILE A 137 -0.67 4.07 -5.75
C ILE A 137 0.73 4.04 -5.12
N TYR A 138 1.41 2.90 -5.16
CA TYR A 138 2.77 2.74 -4.64
C TYR A 138 3.73 3.71 -5.31
N HIS A 139 3.70 3.78 -6.65
CA HIS A 139 4.61 4.63 -7.41
C HIS A 139 4.37 6.12 -7.15
N HIS A 140 3.09 6.55 -7.13
CA HIS A 140 2.71 7.91 -6.77
C HIS A 140 3.23 8.27 -5.37
N TRP A 141 2.94 7.42 -4.40
CA TRP A 141 3.32 7.67 -3.02
C TRP A 141 4.84 7.74 -2.85
N LEU A 142 5.58 6.77 -3.37
CA LEU A 142 7.04 6.75 -3.29
C LEU A 142 7.66 7.99 -3.95
N THR A 143 7.10 8.43 -5.08
CA THR A 143 7.54 9.64 -5.78
C THR A 143 7.38 10.88 -4.90
N GLU A 144 6.23 11.05 -4.24
CA GLU A 144 5.99 12.19 -3.35
C GLU A 144 6.85 12.14 -2.09
N LEU A 145 7.09 10.95 -1.52
CA LEU A 145 8.01 10.77 -0.40
C LEU A 145 9.45 11.14 -0.77
N LYS A 146 9.94 10.70 -1.95
CA LYS A 146 11.27 11.03 -2.45
C LYS A 146 11.43 12.55 -2.66
N LYS A 147 10.47 13.20 -3.32
CA LYS A 147 10.48 14.68 -3.50
C LYS A 147 10.53 15.43 -2.17
N LYS A 148 9.85 14.93 -1.14
CA LYS A 148 9.90 15.54 0.20
C LYS A 148 11.25 15.27 0.87
N LEU A 149 11.75 14.05 0.78
CA LEU A 149 13.04 13.65 1.35
C LEU A 149 14.20 14.47 0.78
N GLU A 150 14.25 14.70 -0.54
CA GLU A 150 15.27 15.54 -1.19
C GLU A 150 15.35 16.96 -0.59
N LYS A 151 14.20 17.52 -0.20
CA LYS A 151 14.13 18.85 0.43
C LYS A 151 14.60 18.85 1.88
N ILE A 152 14.47 17.71 2.58
CA ILE A 152 14.87 17.57 3.98
C ILE A 152 16.35 17.17 4.08
N VAL A 153 16.82 16.27 3.23
CA VAL A 153 18.08 15.56 3.42
C VAL A 153 19.29 16.49 3.32
N VAL A 154 19.31 17.43 2.37
CA VAL A 154 20.45 18.34 2.20
C VAL A 154 20.60 19.27 3.42
N PRO A 155 19.54 20.00 3.87
CA PRO A 155 19.66 20.83 5.06
C PRO A 155 19.92 20.00 6.34
N ALA A 156 19.28 18.84 6.49
CA ALA A 156 19.34 18.04 7.71
C ALA A 156 20.64 17.24 7.89
N VAL A 157 21.25 16.75 6.80
CA VAL A 157 22.43 15.87 6.87
C VAL A 157 23.72 16.62 6.55
N ILE A 158 23.69 17.54 5.59
CA ILE A 158 24.90 18.22 5.10
C ILE A 158 25.10 19.58 5.80
N GLU A 159 24.02 20.36 5.93
CA GLU A 159 24.12 21.75 6.43
C GLU A 159 23.96 21.85 7.96
N HIS A 160 23.18 20.95 8.55
CA HIS A 160 22.96 20.91 9.99
C HIS A 160 24.23 20.40 10.71
N GLN A 161 24.91 21.31 11.41
CA GLN A 161 26.03 20.94 12.26
C GLN A 161 25.55 20.42 13.61
N SER A 162 25.79 19.14 13.89
CA SER A 162 25.39 18.48 15.14
C SER A 162 26.18 18.95 16.38
N LEU A 163 27.34 19.59 16.17
CA LEU A 163 28.23 20.08 17.22
C LEU A 163 28.45 21.60 17.08
N PRO A 164 27.60 22.44 17.72
CA PRO A 164 27.66 23.90 17.58
C PRO A 164 29.00 24.55 17.96
N ARG A 165 29.83 23.86 18.76
CA ARG A 165 31.10 24.39 19.31
C ARG A 165 32.37 23.89 18.63
N PHE A 166 32.31 22.92 17.71
CA PHE A 166 33.52 22.31 17.15
C PHE A 166 34.26 23.20 16.14
N ASN A 167 33.57 24.20 15.55
CA ASN A 167 34.15 25.14 14.59
C ASN A 167 34.28 26.58 15.13
N ALA A 168 34.08 26.79 16.44
CA ALA A 168 34.11 28.12 17.04
C ALA A 168 35.53 28.72 17.11
N ASP A 169 36.59 27.92 16.94
CA ASP A 169 37.97 28.40 17.08
C ASP A 169 38.61 28.98 15.81
N GLN A 170 37.88 29.10 14.69
CA GLN A 170 38.45 29.64 13.45
C GLN A 170 37.89 30.98 12.96
N LYS A 171 37.02 31.67 13.72
CA LYS A 171 36.44 32.94 13.27
C LYS A 171 36.52 34.05 14.32
N ASN A 172 37.74 34.39 14.72
CA ASN A 172 38.06 35.66 15.38
C ASN A 172 38.10 36.81 14.35
N GLY A 173 36.95 37.12 13.77
CA GLY A 173 36.81 38.20 12.79
C GLY A 173 35.45 38.87 12.90
N MET A 174 35.46 40.16 13.21
CA MET A 174 34.34 41.08 13.43
C MET A 174 33.27 41.12 12.30
N PHE A 175 33.49 40.40 11.20
CA PHE A 175 32.55 40.18 10.09
C PHE A 175 31.57 39.01 10.29
N GLY A 176 31.76 38.17 11.32
CA GLY A 176 30.90 36.99 11.58
C GLY A 176 29.48 37.30 12.03
N LYS A 177 29.17 38.55 12.38
CA LYS A 177 27.85 38.97 12.91
C LYS A 177 26.84 39.34 11.83
N TYR A 178 27.29 39.63 10.61
CA TYR A 178 26.43 39.96 9.46
C TYR A 178 26.10 38.77 8.55
N PHE A 179 26.80 37.65 8.76
CA PHE A 179 26.49 36.35 8.17
C PHE A 179 25.91 35.43 9.26
N SER A 180 24.86 35.86 9.97
CA SER A 180 23.93 34.87 10.52
C SER A 180 23.26 34.21 9.33
N ARG A 181 23.92 33.17 8.77
CA ARG A 181 23.25 32.21 7.92
C ARG A 181 22.01 31.78 8.70
N SER A 182 20.85 31.99 8.08
CA SER A 182 19.57 31.45 8.52
C SER A 182 19.78 30.05 9.08
N ALA A 183 19.19 29.77 10.24
CA ALA A 183 19.18 28.40 10.77
C ALA A 183 18.74 27.44 9.65
N PRO A 184 19.34 26.25 9.55
CA PRO A 184 18.98 25.30 8.49
C PRO A 184 17.48 25.05 8.55
N ASP A 185 16.82 25.05 7.38
CA ASP A 185 15.36 24.93 7.28
C ASP A 185 14.85 23.57 7.79
N PHE A 186 15.73 22.56 7.88
CA PHE A 186 15.45 21.25 8.46
C PHE A 186 16.61 20.74 9.31
N THR A 187 16.26 19.97 10.35
CA THR A 187 17.20 19.32 11.28
C THR A 187 17.20 17.80 11.10
N MET A 188 18.20 17.13 11.69
CA MET A 188 18.24 15.65 11.71
C MET A 188 17.00 15.06 12.42
N ASP A 189 16.47 15.74 13.43
CA ASP A 189 15.24 15.32 14.11
C ASP A 189 14.03 15.36 13.18
N ASP A 190 13.95 16.36 12.28
CA ASP A 190 12.89 16.44 11.28
C ASP A 190 12.94 15.28 10.28
N LEU A 191 14.16 14.89 9.85
CA LEU A 191 14.37 13.71 9.00
C LEU A 191 13.92 12.42 9.71
N LEU A 192 14.34 12.23 10.97
CA LEU A 192 13.93 11.06 11.75
C LEU A 192 12.43 11.04 12.00
N ASN A 193 11.81 12.18 12.28
CA ASN A 193 10.37 12.30 12.48
C ASN A 193 9.60 11.95 11.19
N PHE A 194 10.07 12.42 10.04
CA PHE A 194 9.50 12.08 8.73
C PHE A 194 9.53 10.57 8.47
N LEU A 195 10.71 9.93 8.64
CA LEU A 195 10.85 8.48 8.46
C LEU A 195 10.00 7.69 9.47
N ASN A 196 9.98 8.11 10.73
CA ASN A 196 9.17 7.46 11.77
C ASN A 196 7.68 7.54 11.47
N LYS A 197 7.19 8.67 10.94
CA LYS A 197 5.78 8.83 10.57
C LYS A 197 5.38 7.84 9.48
N ILE A 198 6.21 7.67 8.44
CA ILE A 198 5.97 6.71 7.36
C ILE A 198 5.92 5.29 7.94
N HIS A 199 6.94 4.89 8.71
CA HIS A 199 7.01 3.55 9.31
C HIS A 199 5.81 3.24 10.21
N ARG A 200 5.43 4.17 11.09
CA ARG A 200 4.27 4.01 11.98
C ARG A 200 2.99 3.89 11.18
N THR A 201 2.81 4.74 10.17
CA THR A 201 1.60 4.72 9.32
C THR A 201 1.46 3.39 8.58
N MET A 202 2.54 2.88 7.99
CA MET A 202 2.54 1.57 7.33
C MET A 202 2.17 0.43 8.29
N LYS A 203 2.70 0.47 9.53
CA LYS A 203 2.34 -0.51 10.56
C LYS A 203 0.87 -0.39 11.00
N CYS A 204 0.38 0.83 11.20
CA CYS A 204 -1.02 1.07 11.62
C CYS A 204 -2.03 0.57 10.59
N TYR A 205 -1.72 0.70 9.29
CA TYR A 205 -2.58 0.20 8.22
C TYR A 205 -2.24 -1.22 7.77
N TYR A 206 -1.42 -1.96 8.52
CA TYR A 206 -1.06 -3.34 8.22
C TYR A 206 -0.51 -3.53 6.79
N VAL A 207 0.21 -2.52 6.27
CA VAL A 207 0.88 -2.63 4.97
C VAL A 207 1.87 -3.79 5.04
N GLU A 208 1.92 -4.60 3.97
CA GLU A 208 2.76 -5.78 3.92
C GLU A 208 4.23 -5.45 4.27
N PRO A 209 4.90 -6.26 5.11
CA PRO A 209 6.30 -6.02 5.50
C PRO A 209 7.26 -5.86 4.33
N SER A 210 7.08 -6.64 3.25
CA SER A 210 7.93 -6.55 2.05
C SER A 210 7.81 -5.19 1.34
N VAL A 211 6.60 -4.62 1.30
CA VAL A 211 6.36 -3.27 0.76
C VAL A 211 7.02 -2.22 1.65
N LEU A 212 6.94 -2.37 2.97
CA LEU A 212 7.64 -1.50 3.93
C LEU A 212 9.16 -1.54 3.71
N GLU A 213 9.75 -2.73 3.62
CA GLU A 213 11.18 -2.89 3.34
C GLU A 213 11.60 -2.24 2.02
N GLN A 214 10.78 -2.40 0.98
CA GLN A 214 11.04 -1.81 -0.33
C GLN A 214 11.01 -0.27 -0.28
N VAL A 215 9.99 0.32 0.34
CA VAL A 215 9.91 1.79 0.52
C VAL A 215 11.13 2.31 1.28
N PHE A 216 11.46 1.71 2.42
CA PHE A 216 12.59 2.17 3.22
C PHE A 216 13.93 1.97 2.50
N THR A 217 14.11 0.88 1.77
CA THR A 217 15.31 0.67 0.95
C THR A 217 15.47 1.77 -0.09
N GLU A 218 14.39 2.13 -0.77
CA GLU A 218 14.37 3.19 -1.78
C GLU A 218 14.65 4.58 -1.19
N LEU A 219 14.10 4.88 -0.01
CA LEU A 219 14.37 6.14 0.69
C LEU A 219 15.82 6.19 1.19
N MET A 220 16.34 5.10 1.76
CA MET A 220 17.71 5.03 2.26
C MET A 220 18.77 5.10 1.15
N ARG A 221 18.45 4.69 -0.08
CA ARG A 221 19.34 4.91 -1.24
C ARG A 221 19.47 6.37 -1.66
N LEU A 222 18.49 7.20 -1.31
CA LEU A 222 18.45 8.62 -1.67
C LEU A 222 19.23 9.48 -0.66
N ILE A 223 19.34 9.01 0.58
CA ILE A 223 20.14 9.62 1.66
C ILE A 223 21.62 9.29 1.45
#